data_AF-A0A2W4J522-F1
#
_entry.id   AF-A0A2W4J522-F1
#
_cell.length_a   1.000
_cell.length_b   1.000
_cell.length_c   1.000
_cell.angle_alpha   90.00
_cell.angle_beta   90.00
_cell.angle_gamma   90.00
#
_symmetry.space_group_name_H-M   'P 1'
#
loop_
_entity.id
_entity.type
_entity.pdbx_description
1 polymer ?
#
loop_
_entity_poly.entity_id
_entity_poly.type
_entity_poly.pdbx_seq_one_letter_code
_entity_poly.pdbx_strand_id
1 'polypeptide(L)'
;MPPRRAIPRRLGAPLLAFAALVGSTFAVAPARPAAAVPTYGVDERAQAIASPALIFLESTYTGVVRDAKTGKPLQEQPMVVYRRCSGFLVNPEGYALTTSLCVRPSHDIVRQAAFYKLGRQRNIPANRLDGYVKNLMETADFTGAQPGTKPGLTMFAQLNVANAGLTSEPAIPVTVVGGQDPAEGNVAVVKLDQKGLPTVELDAEARVSHGSAVIILGFDTKDPDANVGTYTLQAKTVDVTSSGQPERLRVTEDVGPYSHGGMVLDTSGRVVAMIDVDIAAPDRPNRALIGMTALTAAMSDHDVRNELSDVDRAYRRGLDAYFGGRYSTAVREFDAVLAQAPSHLLANIYRKNAADRYAVEGDAIENAADWPRYLLSAAAGALLVLLLNLGWRLITWRRRAAHAGLAPVSTSPYAPTSGAGAYPVSGGGAYSTAEAGGYSFTATPVSAESSWDAPASPPGPLPPMPAAPSDPAGTPPSTPPAPTDPASSTDPPPSPPR
;
A
#
# COMPACT_ATOMS: atom_id res chain seq x y z
N MET A 1 53.60 -74.35 -13.99
CA MET A 1 54.95 -74.57 -14.54
C MET A 1 55.45 -73.29 -15.22
N PRO A 2 56.74 -72.93 -15.07
CA PRO A 2 57.43 -71.90 -15.89
C PRO A 2 57.75 -72.50 -17.31
N PRO A 3 58.37 -71.82 -18.31
CA PRO A 3 59.33 -70.70 -18.15
C PRO A 3 59.51 -69.61 -19.25
N ARG A 4 60.26 -68.58 -18.85
CA ARG A 4 61.35 -67.83 -19.55
C ARG A 4 61.39 -67.62 -21.10
N ARG A 5 61.55 -66.33 -21.43
CA ARG A 5 62.56 -65.69 -22.33
C ARG A 5 62.61 -66.03 -23.84
N ALA A 6 62.49 -64.96 -24.65
CA ALA A 6 63.50 -64.61 -25.67
C ALA A 6 63.50 -63.08 -25.93
N ILE A 7 64.65 -62.53 -26.35
CA ILE A 7 64.83 -61.13 -26.80
C ILE A 7 65.59 -61.17 -28.14
N PRO A 8 65.14 -60.45 -29.17
CA PRO A 8 66.02 -59.49 -29.88
C PRO A 8 65.29 -58.17 -30.18
N ARG A 9 65.75 -57.00 -29.75
CA ARG A 9 66.85 -56.15 -30.30
C ARG A 9 66.63 -55.56 -31.71
N ARG A 10 66.41 -54.23 -31.69
CA ARG A 10 66.88 -53.14 -32.61
C ARG A 10 65.94 -52.61 -33.71
N LEU A 11 66.19 -51.30 -33.98
CA LEU A 11 65.65 -50.41 -35.01
C LEU A 11 64.20 -49.96 -34.74
N GLY A 12 63.80 -48.69 -34.88
CA GLY A 12 64.56 -47.47 -35.18
C GLY A 12 63.64 -46.38 -35.76
N ALA A 13 63.86 -45.10 -35.40
CA ALA A 13 63.09 -43.93 -35.86
C ALA A 13 61.62 -43.85 -35.33
N PRO A 14 60.90 -42.71 -35.49
CA PRO A 14 60.72 -41.81 -34.35
C PRO A 14 59.28 -41.72 -33.85
N LEU A 15 59.13 -41.36 -32.57
CA LEU A 15 57.86 -40.94 -31.99
C LEU A 15 57.33 -39.70 -32.71
N LEU A 16 56.25 -39.87 -33.47
CA LEU A 16 55.32 -38.80 -33.81
C LEU A 16 54.85 -38.14 -32.51
N ALA A 17 55.26 -36.90 -32.30
CA ALA A 17 54.78 -36.10 -31.18
C ALA A 17 53.29 -35.82 -31.39
N PHE A 18 52.44 -36.59 -30.70
CA PHE A 18 51.05 -36.21 -30.48
C PHE A 18 51.04 -34.89 -29.72
N ALA A 19 50.94 -33.78 -30.47
CA ALA A 19 50.53 -32.49 -29.93
C ALA A 19 49.05 -32.60 -29.57
N ALA A 20 48.76 -33.26 -28.46
CA ALA A 20 47.46 -33.28 -27.83
C ALA A 20 47.14 -31.84 -27.43
N LEU A 21 46.46 -31.15 -28.32
CA LEU A 21 45.94 -29.81 -28.12
C LEU A 21 44.78 -29.95 -27.13
N VAL A 22 45.13 -30.01 -25.84
CA VAL A 22 44.19 -29.87 -24.73
C VAL A 22 43.70 -28.42 -24.78
N GLY A 23 42.76 -28.18 -25.67
CA GLY A 23 41.93 -26.99 -25.70
C GLY A 23 41.06 -27.02 -24.46
N SER A 24 41.63 -26.64 -23.32
CA SER A 24 40.88 -26.31 -22.11
C SER A 24 40.05 -25.07 -22.41
N THR A 25 38.91 -25.28 -23.08
CA THR A 25 37.81 -24.33 -23.06
C THR A 25 37.34 -24.25 -21.62
N PHE A 26 37.97 -23.34 -20.86
CA PHE A 26 37.37 -22.79 -19.67
C PHE A 26 36.04 -22.21 -20.10
N ALA A 27 34.97 -22.99 -19.94
CA ALA A 27 33.63 -22.49 -19.92
C ALA A 27 33.58 -21.53 -18.74
N VAL A 28 33.84 -20.25 -19.02
CA VAL A 28 33.50 -19.15 -18.14
C VAL A 28 31.99 -19.22 -18.02
N ALA A 29 31.51 -19.92 -16.98
CA ALA A 29 30.11 -19.89 -16.62
C ALA A 29 29.74 -18.41 -16.52
N PRO A 30 28.70 -17.94 -17.23
CA PRO A 30 28.33 -16.54 -17.17
C PRO A 30 28.10 -16.21 -15.70
N ALA A 31 28.88 -15.25 -15.19
CA ALA A 31 28.71 -14.80 -13.81
C ALA A 31 27.24 -14.39 -13.68
N ARG A 32 26.50 -15.07 -12.79
CA ARG A 32 25.13 -14.66 -12.49
C ARG A 32 25.22 -13.18 -12.09
N PRO A 33 24.49 -12.27 -12.76
CA PRO A 33 24.51 -10.88 -12.36
C PRO A 33 24.18 -10.83 -10.87
N ALA A 34 24.96 -10.06 -10.10
CA ALA A 34 24.67 -9.85 -8.70
C ALA A 34 23.20 -9.43 -8.60
N ALA A 35 22.42 -10.16 -7.80
CA ALA A 35 21.01 -9.83 -7.61
C ALA A 35 20.97 -8.40 -7.09
N ALA A 36 20.51 -7.47 -7.93
CA ALA A 36 20.33 -6.10 -7.52
C ALA A 36 19.37 -6.12 -6.32
N VAL A 37 19.71 -5.39 -5.25
CA VAL A 37 18.78 -5.19 -4.13
C VAL A 37 17.45 -4.77 -4.74
N PRO A 38 16.36 -5.51 -4.54
CA PRO A 38 15.11 -5.20 -5.22
C PRO A 38 14.71 -3.77 -4.88
N THR A 39 14.61 -2.93 -5.90
CA THR A 39 14.19 -1.53 -5.77
C THR A 39 12.69 -1.49 -5.54
N TYR A 40 12.30 -1.76 -4.29
CA TYR A 40 10.97 -1.43 -3.80
C TYR A 40 10.77 0.09 -3.86
N GLY A 41 9.55 0.52 -4.17
CA GLY A 41 9.20 1.93 -4.04
C GLY A 41 9.23 2.34 -2.56
N VAL A 42 9.75 3.53 -2.26
CA VAL A 42 9.64 4.10 -0.90
C VAL A 42 8.18 4.20 -0.46
N ASP A 43 7.28 4.40 -1.42
CA ASP A 43 5.83 4.45 -1.25
C ASP A 43 5.24 3.11 -0.76
N GLU A 44 5.74 1.97 -1.26
CA GLU A 44 5.32 0.63 -0.84
C GLU A 44 5.65 0.40 0.64
N ARG A 45 6.85 0.81 1.07
CA ARG A 45 7.27 0.72 2.48
C ARG A 45 6.42 1.62 3.38
N ALA A 46 6.22 2.88 2.99
CA ALA A 46 5.42 3.82 3.75
C ALA A 46 3.96 3.34 3.91
N GLN A 47 3.36 2.84 2.82
CA GLN A 47 2.05 2.21 2.84
C GLN A 47 2.03 1.00 3.78
N ALA A 48 3.01 0.08 3.67
CA ALA A 48 3.08 -1.13 4.49
C ALA A 48 3.18 -0.87 6.01
N ILE A 49 3.81 0.25 6.39
CA ILE A 49 3.95 0.69 7.79
C ILE A 49 2.62 1.21 8.35
N ALA A 50 1.91 2.06 7.60
CA ALA A 50 0.71 2.75 8.09
C ALA A 50 -0.59 1.95 7.91
N SER A 51 -0.67 1.12 6.86
CA SER A 51 -1.87 0.35 6.49
C SER A 51 -2.51 -0.47 7.62
N PRO A 52 -1.77 -1.13 8.55
CA PRO A 52 -2.37 -1.85 9.68
C PRO A 52 -3.25 -0.99 10.60
N ALA A 53 -2.99 0.32 10.67
CA ALA A 53 -3.68 1.25 11.55
C ALA A 53 -4.87 1.97 10.88
N LEU A 54 -5.04 1.82 9.56
CA LEU A 54 -6.19 2.40 8.84
C LEU A 54 -7.48 1.66 9.24
N ILE A 55 -8.50 2.42 9.61
CA ILE A 55 -9.84 1.89 9.94
C ILE A 55 -10.89 2.39 8.95
N PHE A 56 -11.81 1.51 8.59
CA PHE A 56 -13.08 1.87 7.98
C PHE A 56 -14.07 2.15 9.09
N LEU A 57 -14.77 3.28 9.03
CA LEU A 57 -15.79 3.67 10.00
C LEU A 57 -17.17 3.71 9.33
N GLU A 58 -18.15 3.04 9.93
CA GLU A 58 -19.56 3.14 9.56
C GLU A 58 -20.38 3.72 10.73
N SER A 59 -20.99 4.88 10.50
CA SER A 59 -21.95 5.52 11.41
C SER A 59 -23.37 5.30 10.91
N THR A 60 -24.20 4.70 11.76
CA THR A 60 -25.57 4.27 11.45
C THR A 60 -26.57 5.10 12.23
N TYR A 61 -27.34 5.92 11.53
CA TYR A 61 -28.38 6.79 12.08
C TYR A 61 -29.77 6.19 11.85
N THR A 62 -30.45 5.77 12.92
CA THR A 62 -31.80 5.20 12.86
C THR A 62 -32.82 6.22 13.37
N GLY A 63 -33.83 6.53 12.55
CA GLY A 63 -34.81 7.56 12.88
C GLY A 63 -36.08 7.50 12.03
N VAL A 64 -37.00 8.44 12.27
CA VAL A 64 -38.27 8.58 11.57
C VAL A 64 -38.35 9.96 10.95
N VAL A 65 -38.66 10.01 9.64
CA VAL A 65 -39.00 11.27 8.96
C VAL A 65 -40.42 11.67 9.35
N ARG A 66 -40.59 12.91 9.82
CA ARG A 66 -41.86 13.47 10.29
C ARG A 66 -42.16 14.79 9.62
N ASP A 67 -43.43 15.11 9.40
CA ASP A 67 -43.86 16.47 9.10
C ASP A 67 -43.56 17.38 10.31
N ALA A 68 -42.87 18.50 10.07
CA ALA A 68 -42.33 19.34 11.15
C ALA A 68 -43.42 20.14 11.90
N LYS A 69 -44.61 20.30 11.31
CA LYS A 69 -45.73 21.04 11.93
C LYS A 69 -46.64 20.15 12.78
N THR A 70 -46.82 18.90 12.36
CA THR A 70 -47.78 17.96 12.96
C THR A 70 -47.11 16.83 13.74
N GLY A 71 -45.79 16.63 13.59
CA GLY A 71 -45.04 15.52 14.18
C GLY A 71 -45.41 14.13 13.61
N LYS A 72 -46.33 14.07 12.63
CA LYS A 72 -46.79 12.83 12.03
C LYS A 72 -45.70 12.21 11.16
N PRO A 73 -45.47 10.89 11.24
CA PRO A 73 -44.47 10.23 10.42
C PRO A 73 -44.87 10.27 8.94
N LEU A 74 -43.90 10.51 8.05
CA LEU A 74 -44.08 10.46 6.59
C LEU A 74 -43.87 9.05 6.01
N GLN A 75 -43.56 8.07 6.86
CA GLN A 75 -43.31 6.67 6.54
C GLN A 75 -43.58 5.80 7.78
N GLU A 76 -44.05 4.58 7.59
CA GLU A 76 -44.44 3.70 8.71
C GLU A 76 -43.23 3.12 9.45
N GLN A 77 -42.20 2.70 8.71
CA GLN A 77 -41.01 2.08 9.27
C GLN A 77 -39.91 3.12 9.54
N PRO A 78 -39.07 2.95 10.59
CA PRO A 78 -37.85 3.74 10.75
C PRO A 78 -36.92 3.61 9.54
N MET A 79 -36.26 4.71 9.20
CA MET A 79 -35.20 4.74 8.21
C MET A 79 -33.84 4.69 8.88
N VAL A 80 -32.94 3.93 8.25
CA VAL A 80 -31.51 3.91 8.57
C VAL A 80 -30.76 4.74 7.53
N VAL A 81 -29.86 5.62 7.97
CA VAL A 81 -28.95 6.41 7.13
C VAL A 81 -27.52 6.09 7.55
N TYR A 82 -26.67 5.76 6.58
CA TYR A 82 -25.26 5.44 6.81
C TYR A 82 -24.37 6.63 6.46
N ARG A 83 -23.33 6.89 7.26
CA ARG A 83 -22.12 7.60 6.82
C ARG A 83 -20.94 6.64 6.91
N ARG A 84 -20.06 6.69 5.91
CA ARG A 84 -18.89 5.83 5.80
C ARG A 84 -17.68 6.65 5.46
N CYS A 85 -16.58 6.37 6.14
CA CYS A 85 -15.39 7.19 6.14
C CYS A 85 -14.18 6.33 6.49
N SER A 86 -13.01 6.95 6.40
CA SER A 86 -11.77 6.41 6.90
C SER A 86 -11.43 7.03 8.27
N GLY A 87 -10.52 6.38 8.97
CA GLY A 87 -9.87 6.89 10.17
C GLY A 87 -8.53 6.17 10.36
N PHE A 88 -7.78 6.51 11.40
CA PHE A 88 -6.55 5.79 11.74
C PHE A 88 -6.27 5.77 13.24
N LEU A 89 -5.75 4.63 13.70
CA LEU A 89 -5.41 4.36 15.09
C LEU A 89 -4.11 5.05 15.50
N VAL A 90 -4.18 5.82 16.60
CA VAL A 90 -3.06 6.61 17.12
C VAL A 90 -2.43 6.03 18.38
N ASN A 91 -3.08 5.09 19.08
CA ASN A 91 -2.49 4.39 20.23
C ASN A 91 -3.07 2.98 20.43
N PRO A 92 -2.37 2.06 21.12
CA PRO A 92 -2.78 0.66 21.21
C PRO A 92 -3.97 0.44 22.16
N GLU A 93 -4.36 1.46 22.91
CA GLU A 93 -5.59 1.49 23.69
C GLU A 93 -6.83 1.67 22.80
N GLY A 94 -6.67 1.88 21.49
CA GLY A 94 -7.77 1.92 20.52
C GLY A 94 -8.38 3.29 20.29
N TYR A 95 -7.65 4.37 20.61
CA TYR A 95 -8.03 5.71 20.16
C TYR A 95 -7.64 5.91 18.69
N ALA A 96 -8.51 6.54 17.93
CA ALA A 96 -8.33 6.82 16.52
C ALA A 96 -8.78 8.24 16.15
N LEU A 97 -8.22 8.76 15.08
CA LEU A 97 -8.61 10.02 14.45
C LEU A 97 -9.47 9.78 13.21
N THR A 98 -10.41 10.68 12.97
CA THR A 98 -11.25 10.77 11.76
C THR A 98 -11.82 12.19 11.64
N THR A 99 -12.68 12.45 10.67
CA THR A 99 -13.35 13.76 10.54
C THR A 99 -14.56 13.91 11.46
N SER A 100 -14.80 15.10 11.98
CA SER A 100 -16.02 15.43 12.73
C SER A 100 -17.28 15.27 11.88
N LEU A 101 -17.21 15.58 10.59
CA LEU A 101 -18.29 15.28 9.64
C LEU A 101 -18.67 13.79 9.63
N CYS A 102 -17.72 12.88 9.76
CA CYS A 102 -17.99 11.44 9.77
C CYS A 102 -18.91 11.03 10.95
N VAL A 103 -18.47 11.36 12.17
CA VAL A 103 -19.01 10.78 13.42
C VAL A 103 -19.91 11.72 14.21
N ARG A 104 -19.82 13.03 13.95
CA ARG A 104 -20.65 14.09 14.56
C ARG A 104 -21.10 15.14 13.51
N PRO A 105 -21.76 14.73 12.41
CA PRO A 105 -22.39 15.67 11.49
C PRO A 105 -23.42 16.56 12.19
N SER A 106 -23.64 17.75 11.62
CA SER A 106 -24.80 18.57 12.01
C SER A 106 -26.11 17.83 11.69
N HIS A 107 -27.17 18.14 12.45
CA HIS A 107 -28.48 17.51 12.26
C HIS A 107 -29.01 17.70 10.84
N ASP A 108 -28.77 18.86 10.22
CA ASP A 108 -29.15 19.15 8.84
C ASP A 108 -28.48 18.24 7.80
N ILE A 109 -27.23 17.84 8.00
CA ILE A 109 -26.56 16.89 7.10
C ILE A 109 -27.23 15.51 7.18
N VAL A 110 -27.61 15.08 8.39
CA VAL A 110 -28.32 13.81 8.58
C VAL A 110 -29.76 13.89 8.03
N ARG A 111 -30.47 15.01 8.24
CA ARG A 111 -31.79 15.30 7.63
C ARG A 111 -31.72 15.26 6.10
N GLN A 112 -30.73 15.91 5.49
CA GLN A 112 -30.56 15.93 4.05
C GLN A 112 -30.33 14.52 3.49
N ALA A 113 -29.44 13.73 4.10
CA ALA A 113 -29.18 12.35 3.71
C ALA A 113 -30.42 11.44 3.88
N ALA A 114 -31.18 11.62 4.96
CA ALA A 114 -32.47 10.99 5.17
C ALA A 114 -33.47 11.33 4.06
N PHE A 115 -33.60 12.60 3.68
CA PHE A 115 -34.55 13.03 2.67
C PHE A 115 -34.18 12.57 1.26
N TYR A 116 -32.89 12.53 0.91
CA TYR A 116 -32.43 11.89 -0.33
C TYR A 116 -32.77 10.40 -0.37
N LYS A 117 -32.61 9.68 0.74
CA LYS A 117 -32.99 8.25 0.83
C LYS A 117 -34.50 8.06 0.71
N LEU A 118 -35.32 8.87 1.39
CA LEU A 118 -36.78 8.85 1.26
C LEU A 118 -37.24 9.16 -0.18
N GLY A 119 -36.63 10.15 -0.84
CA GLY A 119 -36.93 10.49 -2.23
C GLY A 119 -36.64 9.33 -3.19
N ARG A 120 -35.50 8.66 -3.03
CA ARG A 120 -35.17 7.44 -3.79
C ARG A 120 -36.15 6.29 -3.51
N GLN A 121 -36.50 6.04 -2.25
CA GLN A 121 -37.50 5.03 -1.87
C GLN A 121 -38.89 5.30 -2.45
N ARG A 122 -39.23 6.58 -2.69
CA ARG A 122 -40.47 7.02 -3.35
C ARG A 122 -40.37 7.12 -4.88
N ASN A 123 -39.28 6.65 -5.47
CA ASN A 123 -39.01 6.70 -6.92
C ASN A 123 -39.12 8.13 -7.51
N ILE A 124 -38.70 9.15 -6.76
CA ILE A 124 -38.61 10.52 -7.28
C ILE A 124 -37.50 10.57 -8.35
N PRO A 125 -37.79 11.01 -9.59
CA PRO A 125 -36.79 11.11 -10.65
C PRO A 125 -35.61 12.01 -10.27
N ALA A 126 -34.39 11.68 -10.71
CA ALA A 126 -33.16 12.37 -10.35
C ALA A 126 -33.25 13.90 -10.54
N ASN A 127 -33.72 14.36 -11.70
CA ASN A 127 -33.92 15.77 -12.03
C ASN A 127 -34.97 16.52 -11.17
N ARG A 128 -35.72 15.83 -10.31
CA ARG A 128 -36.65 16.42 -9.32
C ARG A 128 -36.27 16.13 -7.87
N LEU A 129 -35.24 15.32 -7.64
CA LEU A 129 -34.86 14.85 -6.32
C LEU A 129 -34.38 15.99 -5.42
N ASP A 130 -33.54 16.89 -5.94
CA ASP A 130 -33.03 18.05 -5.19
C ASP A 130 -34.16 19.00 -4.78
N GLY A 131 -35.12 19.25 -5.67
CA GLY A 131 -36.30 20.07 -5.37
C GLY A 131 -37.19 19.42 -4.30
N TYR A 132 -37.36 18.09 -4.35
CA TYR A 132 -38.07 17.32 -3.33
C TYR A 132 -37.36 17.39 -1.96
N VAL A 133 -36.04 17.20 -1.93
CA VAL A 133 -35.23 17.29 -0.71
C VAL A 133 -35.24 18.69 -0.14
N LYS A 134 -35.11 19.74 -0.97
CA LYS A 134 -35.21 21.13 -0.53
C LYS A 134 -36.56 21.40 0.16
N ASN A 135 -37.67 20.98 -0.44
CA ASN A 135 -39.00 21.11 0.17
C ASN A 135 -39.08 20.36 1.52
N LEU A 136 -38.49 19.16 1.64
CA LEU A 136 -38.44 18.45 2.92
C LEU A 136 -37.57 19.15 3.96
N MET A 137 -36.45 19.79 3.59
CA MET A 137 -35.65 20.60 4.53
C MET A 137 -36.44 21.76 5.15
N GLU A 138 -37.45 22.28 4.45
CA GLU A 138 -38.35 23.34 4.93
C GLU A 138 -39.59 22.82 5.68
N THR A 139 -40.00 21.56 5.46
CA THR A 139 -41.32 21.05 5.91
C THR A 139 -41.29 19.80 6.79
N ALA A 140 -40.16 19.09 6.86
CA ALA A 140 -40.01 17.82 7.55
C ALA A 140 -38.77 17.78 8.44
N ASP A 141 -38.73 16.83 9.37
CA ASP A 141 -37.58 16.57 10.24
C ASP A 141 -37.23 15.08 10.29
N PHE A 142 -35.98 14.76 10.64
CA PHE A 142 -35.50 13.39 10.87
C PHE A 142 -35.16 13.23 12.35
N THR A 143 -36.00 12.47 13.05
CA THR A 143 -36.04 12.38 14.52
C THR A 143 -35.79 10.95 15.00
N GLY A 144 -35.63 10.73 16.30
CA GLY A 144 -35.65 9.40 16.90
C GLY A 144 -37.06 8.79 16.92
N ALA A 145 -37.28 7.82 17.82
CA ALA A 145 -38.58 7.13 17.94
C ALA A 145 -39.70 8.12 18.31
N GLN A 146 -39.45 9.05 19.22
CA GLN A 146 -40.37 10.12 19.61
C GLN A 146 -40.08 11.42 18.83
N PRO A 147 -41.11 12.22 18.47
CA PRO A 147 -40.90 13.56 17.90
C PRO A 147 -39.99 14.44 18.76
N GLY A 148 -39.13 15.25 18.12
CA GLY A 148 -38.20 16.14 18.81
C GLY A 148 -36.97 15.46 19.44
N THR A 149 -36.87 14.13 19.42
CA THR A 149 -35.64 13.42 19.82
C THR A 149 -34.66 13.31 18.65
N LYS A 150 -33.35 13.26 18.94
CA LYS A 150 -32.33 12.99 17.91
C LYS A 150 -32.46 11.56 17.39
N PRO A 151 -32.11 11.28 16.11
CA PRO A 151 -31.94 9.92 15.62
C PRO A 151 -30.97 9.13 16.49
N GLY A 152 -31.21 7.83 16.66
CA GLY A 152 -30.28 6.93 17.34
C GLY A 152 -29.01 6.75 16.50
N LEU A 153 -27.85 6.75 17.14
CA LEU A 153 -26.55 6.58 16.49
C LEU A 153 -25.85 5.34 17.04
N THR A 154 -25.43 4.43 16.15
CA THR A 154 -24.46 3.37 16.45
C THR A 154 -23.29 3.48 15.47
N MET A 155 -22.08 3.12 15.91
CA MET A 155 -20.88 3.21 15.07
C MET A 155 -20.01 1.98 15.25
N PHE A 156 -19.42 1.52 14.15
CA PHE A 156 -18.49 0.39 14.13
C PHE A 156 -17.27 0.71 13.28
N ALA A 157 -16.12 0.16 13.69
CA ALA A 157 -14.87 0.21 12.95
C ALA A 157 -14.49 -1.19 12.45
N GLN A 158 -13.82 -1.27 11.30
CA GLN A 158 -13.24 -2.49 10.74
C GLN A 158 -11.82 -2.21 10.23
N LEU A 159 -10.92 -3.19 10.32
CA LEU A 159 -9.53 -3.08 9.87
C LEU A 159 -9.28 -3.94 8.62
N ASN A 160 -8.30 -3.55 7.81
CA ASN A 160 -7.84 -4.23 6.57
C ASN A 160 -8.89 -4.28 5.44
N VAL A 161 -9.94 -5.10 5.60
CA VAL A 161 -11.04 -5.31 4.65
C VAL A 161 -12.33 -5.23 5.45
N ALA A 162 -13.23 -4.34 5.01
CA ALA A 162 -14.46 -4.06 5.74
C ALA A 162 -15.69 -4.38 4.88
N ASN A 163 -16.78 -4.80 5.52
CA ASN A 163 -18.06 -5.05 4.87
C ASN A 163 -19.10 -4.05 5.39
N ALA A 164 -19.89 -3.50 4.48
CA ALA A 164 -21.02 -2.66 4.81
C ALA A 164 -22.01 -3.33 5.79
N GLY A 165 -22.53 -2.57 6.77
CA GLY A 165 -23.57 -3.06 7.69
C GLY A 165 -23.12 -4.08 8.73
N LEU A 166 -21.82 -4.39 8.83
CA LEU A 166 -21.32 -5.38 9.79
C LEU A 166 -21.23 -4.79 11.20
N THR A 167 -21.87 -5.46 12.16
CA THR A 167 -21.99 -5.03 13.58
C THR A 167 -21.51 -6.07 14.60
N SER A 168 -21.11 -7.25 14.13
CA SER A 168 -20.44 -8.31 14.89
C SER A 168 -18.97 -8.42 14.48
N GLU A 169 -18.16 -9.18 15.23
CA GLU A 169 -16.77 -9.49 14.86
C GLU A 169 -16.63 -9.86 13.35
N PRO A 170 -15.62 -9.35 12.64
CA PRO A 170 -14.53 -8.47 13.09
C PRO A 170 -14.87 -6.97 13.27
N ALA A 171 -16.13 -6.54 13.20
CA ALA A 171 -16.49 -5.14 13.47
C ALA A 171 -16.41 -4.82 14.98
N ILE A 172 -15.78 -3.69 15.30
CA ILE A 172 -15.48 -3.23 16.66
C ILE A 172 -16.39 -2.05 17.00
N PRO A 173 -17.13 -2.04 18.13
CA PRO A 173 -17.94 -0.89 18.55
C PRO A 173 -17.10 0.39 18.71
N VAL A 174 -17.67 1.53 18.34
CA VAL A 174 -17.00 2.84 18.42
C VAL A 174 -17.82 3.84 19.23
N THR A 175 -17.12 4.59 20.08
CA THR A 175 -17.65 5.76 20.80
C THR A 175 -16.91 7.03 20.37
N VAL A 176 -17.59 8.17 20.34
CA VAL A 176 -16.92 9.46 20.13
C VAL A 176 -16.43 9.99 21.46
N VAL A 177 -15.13 10.28 21.55
CA VAL A 177 -14.51 10.92 22.72
C VAL A 177 -14.76 12.42 22.66
N GLY A 178 -14.53 13.01 21.49
CA GLY A 178 -14.87 14.39 21.18
C GLY A 178 -14.38 14.81 19.81
N GLY A 179 -14.16 16.11 19.61
CA GLY A 179 -13.78 16.67 18.32
C GLY A 179 -14.18 18.13 18.11
N GLN A 180 -13.46 18.77 17.21
CA GLN A 180 -13.61 20.16 16.77
C GLN A 180 -14.85 20.33 15.88
N ASP A 181 -15.37 21.55 15.73
CA ASP A 181 -16.45 21.80 14.78
C ASP A 181 -15.97 21.58 13.33
N PRO A 182 -16.80 21.01 12.43
CA PRO A 182 -16.52 20.89 11.00
C PRO A 182 -16.08 22.18 10.30
N ALA A 183 -16.47 23.37 10.78
CA ALA A 183 -16.05 24.65 10.21
C ALA A 183 -14.71 25.18 10.77
N GLU A 184 -14.26 24.67 11.93
CA GLU A 184 -13.10 25.19 12.67
C GLU A 184 -11.85 24.31 12.52
N GLY A 185 -12.02 23.00 12.38
CA GLY A 185 -10.90 22.05 12.19
C GLY A 185 -11.31 20.65 11.74
N ASN A 186 -12.58 20.28 11.91
CA ASN A 186 -13.16 19.02 11.43
C ASN A 186 -12.43 17.73 11.88
N VAL A 187 -11.68 17.75 12.97
CA VAL A 187 -11.06 16.55 13.56
C VAL A 187 -11.92 16.00 14.70
N ALA A 188 -12.18 14.69 14.68
CA ALA A 188 -12.78 13.96 15.79
C ALA A 188 -11.86 12.87 16.32
N VAL A 189 -11.92 12.69 17.64
CA VAL A 189 -11.29 11.59 18.37
C VAL A 189 -12.36 10.55 18.69
N VAL A 190 -12.12 9.31 18.31
CA VAL A 190 -12.99 8.16 18.61
C VAL A 190 -12.23 7.09 19.37
N LYS A 191 -12.96 6.26 20.11
CA LYS A 191 -12.44 5.11 20.86
C LYS A 191 -13.14 3.86 20.39
N LEU A 192 -12.36 2.92 19.85
CA LEU A 192 -12.77 1.56 19.52
C LEU A 192 -12.80 0.73 20.81
N ASP A 193 -13.78 -0.15 20.97
CA ASP A 193 -13.88 -1.04 22.15
C ASP A 193 -12.99 -2.29 22.04
N GLN A 194 -11.71 -2.07 21.72
CA GLN A 194 -10.67 -3.09 21.67
C GLN A 194 -9.30 -2.48 22.02
N LYS A 195 -8.39 -3.30 22.55
CA LYS A 195 -6.99 -2.96 22.86
C LYS A 195 -6.02 -3.81 22.03
N GLY A 196 -4.75 -3.42 22.03
CA GLY A 196 -3.69 -4.10 21.26
C GLY A 196 -3.87 -3.93 19.76
N LEU A 197 -4.55 -2.86 19.34
CA LEU A 197 -4.75 -2.54 17.93
C LEU A 197 -3.48 -1.92 17.32
N PRO A 198 -3.17 -2.17 16.03
CA PRO A 198 -1.99 -1.58 15.38
C PRO A 198 -2.09 -0.06 15.28
N THR A 199 -0.95 0.62 15.29
CA THR A 199 -0.90 2.10 15.38
C THR A 199 0.04 2.74 14.37
N VAL A 200 -0.37 3.90 13.85
CA VAL A 200 0.48 4.75 13.02
C VAL A 200 1.25 5.75 13.88
N GLU A 201 2.39 6.21 13.39
CA GLU A 201 3.16 7.28 14.01
C GLU A 201 2.77 8.62 13.39
N LEU A 202 2.64 9.65 14.21
CA LEU A 202 2.36 11.02 13.78
C LEU A 202 3.65 11.83 13.77
N ASP A 203 3.90 12.54 12.67
CA ASP A 203 4.95 13.55 12.65
C ASP A 203 4.38 14.90 13.11
N ALA A 204 4.31 15.09 14.43
CA ALA A 204 3.62 16.23 15.04
C ALA A 204 4.13 17.62 14.60
N GLU A 205 5.38 17.70 14.14
CA GLU A 205 6.04 18.94 13.67
C GLU A 205 5.99 19.09 12.14
N ALA A 206 5.39 18.13 11.42
CA ALA A 206 5.35 18.16 9.96
C ALA A 206 4.58 19.37 9.41
N ARG A 207 5.19 20.01 8.40
CA ARG A 207 4.58 21.09 7.62
C ARG A 207 4.50 20.66 6.16
N VAL A 208 3.37 20.05 5.81
CA VAL A 208 3.03 19.74 4.42
C VAL A 208 3.04 21.04 3.62
N SER A 209 3.74 21.04 2.48
CA SER A 209 4.04 22.24 1.69
C SER A 209 3.58 22.07 0.24
N HIS A 210 3.16 23.16 -0.40
CA HIS A 210 2.86 23.18 -1.83
C HIS A 210 4.05 22.63 -2.65
N GLY A 211 3.78 21.71 -3.57
CA GLY A 211 4.78 21.05 -4.42
C GLY A 211 5.51 19.87 -3.76
N SER A 212 5.13 19.47 -2.54
CA SER A 212 5.58 18.20 -1.96
C SER A 212 4.76 17.02 -2.47
N ALA A 213 5.41 15.90 -2.77
CA ALA A 213 4.75 14.63 -3.03
C ALA A 213 4.46 13.92 -1.70
N VAL A 214 3.25 13.38 -1.56
CA VAL A 214 2.76 12.66 -0.37
C VAL A 214 1.98 11.42 -0.79
N ILE A 215 1.79 10.49 0.15
CA ILE A 215 1.03 9.25 -0.11
C ILE A 215 -0.29 9.31 0.65
N ILE A 216 -1.41 9.32 -0.06
CA ILE A 216 -2.75 9.35 0.54
C ILE A 216 -3.32 7.93 0.65
N LEU A 217 -3.82 7.57 1.84
CA LEU A 217 -4.40 6.27 2.16
C LEU A 217 -5.81 6.43 2.72
N GLY A 218 -6.77 5.68 2.16
CA GLY A 218 -8.14 5.63 2.65
C GLY A 218 -8.85 4.36 2.19
N PHE A 219 -10.00 4.08 2.81
CA PHE A 219 -10.91 3.06 2.32
C PHE A 219 -11.75 3.58 1.15
N ASP A 220 -11.96 2.71 0.18
CA ASP A 220 -12.95 2.90 -0.89
C ASP A 220 -13.55 1.55 -1.30
N THR A 221 -14.58 1.56 -2.13
CA THR A 221 -15.20 0.34 -2.69
C THR A 221 -15.30 0.41 -4.20
N LYS A 222 -15.11 -0.73 -4.85
CA LYS A 222 -15.31 -0.90 -6.30
C LYS A 222 -16.65 -1.58 -6.62
N ASP A 223 -17.44 -1.90 -5.60
CA ASP A 223 -18.74 -2.55 -5.77
C ASP A 223 -19.80 -1.53 -6.22
N PRO A 224 -20.66 -1.88 -7.21
CA PRO A 224 -21.68 -0.95 -7.72
C PRO A 224 -22.70 -0.49 -6.68
N ASP A 225 -23.03 -1.36 -5.71
CA ASP A 225 -23.83 -0.97 -4.55
C ASP A 225 -22.96 -0.94 -3.28
N ALA A 226 -22.47 0.26 -2.99
CA ALA A 226 -21.81 0.58 -1.74
C ALA A 226 -22.57 0.08 -0.51
N ASN A 227 -23.91 0.06 -0.49
CA ASN A 227 -24.72 -0.29 0.70
C ASN A 227 -24.49 -1.73 1.18
N VAL A 228 -24.02 -2.64 0.32
CA VAL A 228 -23.67 -4.03 0.62
C VAL A 228 -22.25 -4.40 0.20
N GLY A 229 -21.44 -3.41 -0.18
CA GLY A 229 -20.12 -3.59 -0.76
C GLY A 229 -19.02 -3.95 0.25
N THR A 230 -17.94 -4.50 -0.30
CA THR A 230 -16.64 -4.68 0.33
C THR A 230 -15.81 -3.41 0.16
N TYR A 231 -15.25 -2.94 1.26
CA TYR A 231 -14.38 -1.78 1.33
C TYR A 231 -12.95 -2.25 1.57
N THR A 232 -12.02 -1.74 0.78
CA THR A 232 -10.60 -2.08 0.87
C THR A 232 -9.74 -0.82 0.89
N LEU A 233 -8.59 -0.92 1.54
CA LEU A 233 -7.57 0.13 1.48
C LEU A 233 -7.17 0.40 0.03
N GLN A 234 -7.19 1.67 -0.34
CA GLN A 234 -6.62 2.22 -1.56
C GLN A 234 -5.52 3.22 -1.17
N ALA A 235 -4.48 3.32 -1.99
CA ALA A 235 -3.37 4.25 -1.80
C ALA A 235 -2.96 4.90 -3.12
N LYS A 236 -2.52 6.16 -3.09
CA LYS A 236 -1.95 6.88 -4.22
C LYS A 236 -0.83 7.82 -3.76
N THR A 237 0.22 7.95 -4.57
CA THR A 237 1.19 9.04 -4.47
C THR A 237 0.66 10.23 -5.26
N VAL A 238 0.61 11.41 -4.64
CA VAL A 238 -0.04 12.62 -5.17
C VAL A 238 0.77 13.87 -4.80
N ASP A 239 0.64 14.91 -5.60
CA ASP A 239 1.27 16.21 -5.30
C ASP A 239 0.35 17.07 -4.44
N VAL A 240 0.93 17.76 -3.47
CA VAL A 240 0.25 18.78 -2.67
C VAL A 240 0.14 20.06 -3.48
N THR A 241 -1.08 20.54 -3.66
CA THR A 241 -1.41 21.86 -4.22
C THR A 241 -1.91 22.80 -3.14
N SER A 242 -1.99 24.09 -3.45
CA SER A 242 -2.50 25.09 -2.51
C SER A 242 -3.35 26.14 -3.23
N SER A 243 -4.51 26.48 -2.67
CA SER A 243 -5.38 27.53 -3.22
C SER A 243 -6.39 28.11 -2.21
N GLY A 244 -6.83 29.33 -2.48
CA GLY A 244 -7.79 30.08 -1.66
C GLY A 244 -7.14 31.12 -0.74
N GLN A 245 -8.00 31.87 -0.03
CA GLN A 245 -7.64 32.81 1.03
C GLN A 245 -8.65 32.65 2.19
N PRO A 246 -8.23 32.27 3.42
CA PRO A 246 -6.88 31.83 3.78
C PRO A 246 -6.44 30.60 2.97
N GLU A 247 -5.14 30.40 2.91
CA GLU A 247 -4.52 29.31 2.17
C GLU A 247 -5.05 27.93 2.63
N ARG A 248 -5.44 27.07 1.68
CA ARG A 248 -5.86 25.69 1.97
C ARG A 248 -5.07 24.71 1.11
N LEU A 249 -4.37 23.80 1.80
CA LEU A 249 -3.65 22.70 1.18
C LEU A 249 -4.62 21.65 0.64
N ARG A 250 -4.27 21.11 -0.52
CA ARG A 250 -5.02 20.09 -1.25
C ARG A 250 -4.08 19.06 -1.85
N VAL A 251 -4.63 17.96 -2.36
CA VAL A 251 -3.94 17.01 -3.23
C VAL A 251 -4.50 17.05 -4.65
N THR A 252 -3.68 16.72 -5.65
CA THR A 252 -4.07 16.72 -7.08
C THR A 252 -5.21 15.74 -7.39
N GLU A 253 -5.22 14.57 -6.73
CA GLU A 253 -6.20 13.51 -6.89
C GLU A 253 -6.76 13.06 -5.54
N ASP A 254 -7.97 12.49 -5.55
CA ASP A 254 -8.50 11.73 -4.42
C ASP A 254 -8.35 10.22 -4.64
N VAL A 255 -8.58 9.49 -3.55
CA VAL A 255 -8.61 8.02 -3.47
C VAL A 255 -10.03 7.44 -3.63
N GLY A 256 -11.07 8.29 -3.54
CA GLY A 256 -12.48 7.88 -3.58
C GLY A 256 -13.33 8.51 -2.47
N PRO A 257 -14.68 8.45 -2.56
CA PRO A 257 -15.60 9.18 -1.69
C PRO A 257 -15.57 8.78 -0.21
N TYR A 258 -15.08 7.59 0.13
CA TYR A 258 -15.00 7.10 1.52
C TYR A 258 -13.63 7.31 2.19
N SER A 259 -12.68 7.96 1.48
CA SER A 259 -11.31 8.20 1.95
C SER A 259 -11.15 9.37 2.96
N HIS A 260 -12.15 10.24 3.12
CA HIS A 260 -12.11 11.31 4.13
C HIS A 260 -11.94 10.74 5.56
N GLY A 261 -11.10 11.40 6.36
CA GLY A 261 -10.57 10.88 7.62
C GLY A 261 -9.36 9.93 7.45
N GLY A 262 -8.97 9.61 6.22
CA GLY A 262 -7.79 8.81 5.90
C GLY A 262 -6.47 9.54 6.12
N MET A 263 -5.36 8.80 5.99
CA MET A 263 -4.02 9.32 6.27
C MET A 263 -3.38 9.98 5.05
N VAL A 264 -2.57 10.99 5.29
CA VAL A 264 -1.55 11.48 4.36
C VAL A 264 -0.19 11.22 4.97
N LEU A 265 0.68 10.52 4.26
CA LEU A 265 1.96 10.03 4.75
C LEU A 265 3.16 10.71 4.09
N ASP A 266 4.26 10.75 4.84
CA ASP A 266 5.60 10.90 4.29
C ASP A 266 6.16 9.56 3.76
N THR A 267 7.32 9.60 3.10
CA THR A 267 8.04 8.41 2.61
C THR A 267 8.59 7.50 3.71
N SER A 268 8.53 7.92 4.98
CA SER A 268 8.88 7.10 6.14
C SER A 268 7.71 6.23 6.62
N GLY A 269 6.47 6.58 6.27
CA GLY A 269 5.23 5.99 6.79
C GLY A 269 4.66 6.68 8.03
N ARG A 270 5.08 7.93 8.33
CA ARG A 270 4.48 8.78 9.37
C ARG A 270 3.34 9.62 8.78
N VAL A 271 2.28 9.86 9.56
CA VAL A 271 1.19 10.76 9.17
C VAL A 271 1.66 12.21 9.27
N VAL A 272 1.43 12.98 8.21
CA VAL A 272 1.73 14.41 8.09
C VAL A 272 0.48 15.29 7.86
N ALA A 273 -0.66 14.68 7.51
CA ALA A 273 -1.98 15.32 7.47
C ALA A 273 -3.09 14.25 7.45
N MET A 274 -4.35 14.68 7.58
CA MET A 274 -5.55 13.85 7.38
C MET A 274 -6.33 14.33 6.14
N ILE A 275 -6.90 13.39 5.38
CA ILE A 275 -7.71 13.65 4.19
C ILE A 275 -9.06 14.23 4.62
N ASP A 276 -9.53 15.28 3.95
CA ASP A 276 -10.85 15.87 4.15
C ASP A 276 -11.54 16.26 2.82
N VAL A 277 -12.84 16.56 2.92
CA VAL A 277 -13.72 17.00 1.84
C VAL A 277 -13.37 18.43 1.44
N ASP A 278 -13.07 18.67 0.15
CA ASP A 278 -12.96 20.04 -0.37
C ASP A 278 -14.34 20.64 -0.58
N ILE A 279 -14.93 21.16 0.50
CA ILE A 279 -16.26 21.79 0.52
C ILE A 279 -16.39 23.01 -0.42
N ALA A 280 -15.29 23.54 -0.95
CA ALA A 280 -15.29 24.65 -1.90
C ALA A 280 -15.47 24.20 -3.37
N ALA A 281 -15.19 22.93 -3.67
CA ALA A 281 -15.41 22.34 -5.00
C ALA A 281 -16.88 21.90 -5.16
N PRO A 282 -17.49 22.04 -6.36
CA PRO A 282 -18.90 21.68 -6.58
C PRO A 282 -19.21 20.19 -6.32
N ASP A 283 -18.28 19.32 -6.71
CA ASP A 283 -18.32 17.86 -6.58
C ASP A 283 -17.83 17.36 -5.21
N ARG A 284 -17.24 18.24 -4.39
CA ARG A 284 -16.77 17.99 -3.02
C ARG A 284 -15.90 16.72 -2.89
N PRO A 285 -14.80 16.62 -3.64
CA PRO A 285 -13.92 15.45 -3.58
C PRO A 285 -13.09 15.44 -2.30
N ASN A 286 -12.58 14.28 -1.92
CA ASN A 286 -11.75 14.10 -0.73
C ASN A 286 -10.29 14.50 -1.03
N ARG A 287 -10.07 15.79 -1.23
CA ARG A 287 -8.77 16.38 -1.64
C ARG A 287 -8.26 17.47 -0.72
N ALA A 288 -9.04 17.95 0.25
CA ALA A 288 -8.56 18.92 1.22
C ALA A 288 -7.69 18.23 2.27
N LEU A 289 -6.75 18.97 2.88
CA LEU A 289 -5.86 18.44 3.91
C LEU A 289 -6.07 19.16 5.25
N ILE A 290 -6.28 18.38 6.31
CA ILE A 290 -6.21 18.86 7.70
C ILE A 290 -4.79 18.62 8.22
N GLY A 291 -4.05 19.70 8.52
CA GLY A 291 -2.66 19.64 8.98
C GLY A 291 -2.51 19.27 10.45
N MET A 292 -1.29 18.85 10.83
CA MET A 292 -0.99 18.27 12.14
C MET A 292 -1.41 19.11 13.35
N THR A 293 -1.36 20.44 13.27
CA THR A 293 -1.80 21.34 14.35
C THR A 293 -3.25 21.08 14.81
N ALA A 294 -4.17 20.78 13.88
CA ALA A 294 -5.55 20.50 14.24
C ALA A 294 -5.70 19.09 14.85
N LEU A 295 -4.94 18.11 14.33
CA LEU A 295 -4.91 16.73 14.84
C LEU A 295 -4.37 16.69 16.27
N THR A 296 -3.21 17.33 16.52
CA THR A 296 -2.56 17.33 17.83
C THR A 296 -3.35 18.13 18.87
N ALA A 297 -4.02 19.22 18.48
CA ALA A 297 -4.97 19.93 19.34
C ALA A 297 -6.14 19.01 19.75
N ALA A 298 -6.84 18.40 18.78
CA ALA A 298 -7.98 17.53 19.07
C ALA A 298 -7.62 16.31 19.94
N MET A 299 -6.40 15.77 19.80
CA MET A 299 -5.88 14.73 20.70
C MET A 299 -5.61 15.26 22.11
N SER A 300 -4.98 16.44 22.22
CA SER A 300 -4.59 17.06 23.49
C SER A 300 -5.78 17.47 24.33
N ASP A 301 -6.86 17.95 23.71
CA ASP A 301 -8.14 18.29 24.35
C ASP A 301 -8.81 17.11 25.07
N HIS A 302 -8.33 15.88 24.82
CA HIS A 302 -8.87 14.63 25.36
C HIS A 302 -7.79 13.72 25.99
N ASP A 303 -6.63 14.28 26.36
CA ASP A 303 -5.49 13.57 26.98
C ASP A 303 -4.95 12.37 26.15
N VAL A 304 -5.22 12.35 24.83
CA VAL A 304 -4.78 11.26 23.94
C VAL A 304 -3.38 11.55 23.43
N ARG A 305 -2.49 10.54 23.51
CA ARG A 305 -1.13 10.60 22.95
C ARG A 305 -0.99 9.64 21.78
N ASN A 306 -0.06 9.95 20.87
CA ASN A 306 0.36 9.02 19.84
C ASN A 306 1.41 8.07 20.43
N GLU A 307 1.14 6.77 20.38
CA GLU A 307 1.99 5.75 21.01
C GLU A 307 2.04 4.50 20.13
N LEU A 308 3.23 3.96 19.91
CA LEU A 308 3.44 2.66 19.28
C LEU A 308 3.51 1.56 20.34
N SER A 309 2.92 0.40 20.08
CA SER A 309 3.15 -0.81 20.90
C SER A 309 4.50 -1.47 20.59
N ASP A 310 4.89 -2.46 21.40
CA ASP A 310 6.06 -3.31 21.08
C ASP A 310 5.81 -4.18 19.84
N VAL A 311 4.56 -4.53 19.55
CA VAL A 311 4.15 -5.25 18.34
C VAL A 311 4.35 -4.36 17.11
N ASP A 312 3.94 -3.08 17.16
CA ASP A 312 4.16 -2.11 16.09
C ASP A 312 5.66 -1.88 15.83
N ARG A 313 6.45 -1.74 16.92
CA ARG A 313 7.92 -1.62 16.83
C ARG A 313 8.55 -2.85 16.20
N ALA A 314 8.11 -4.06 16.55
CA ALA A 314 8.61 -5.30 15.96
C ALA A 314 8.23 -5.45 14.48
N TYR A 315 6.98 -5.12 14.13
CA TYR A 315 6.50 -5.15 12.75
C TYR A 315 7.31 -4.19 11.85
N ARG A 316 7.58 -2.97 12.32
CA ARG A 316 8.42 -1.99 11.61
C ARG A 316 9.86 -2.49 11.39
N ARG A 317 10.49 -3.11 12.40
CA ARG A 317 11.82 -3.75 12.23
C ARG A 317 11.80 -4.89 11.20
N GLY A 318 10.72 -5.68 11.18
CA GLY A 318 10.49 -6.70 10.15
C GLY A 318 10.42 -6.11 8.75
N LEU A 319 9.68 -5.01 8.56
CA LEU A 319 9.62 -4.28 7.29
C LEU A 319 10.99 -3.69 6.92
N ASP A 320 11.72 -3.08 7.84
CA ASP A 320 13.07 -2.53 7.59
C ASP A 320 14.10 -3.62 7.23
N ALA A 321 13.91 -4.84 7.72
CA ALA A 321 14.67 -6.00 7.29
C ALA A 321 14.23 -6.48 5.89
N TYR A 322 12.93 -6.57 5.62
CA TYR A 322 12.39 -7.02 4.33
C TYR A 322 12.77 -6.07 3.18
N PHE A 323 12.43 -4.79 3.30
CA PHE A 323 12.76 -3.76 2.30
C PHE A 323 14.28 -3.51 2.21
N GLY A 324 15.03 -3.83 3.28
CA GLY A 324 16.49 -3.82 3.29
C GLY A 324 17.16 -5.11 2.81
N GLY A 325 16.43 -6.08 2.25
CA GLY A 325 16.96 -7.33 1.69
C GLY A 325 17.57 -8.31 2.72
N ARG A 326 17.24 -8.17 4.00
CA ARG A 326 17.65 -9.06 5.12
C ARG A 326 16.49 -9.99 5.47
N TYR A 327 16.07 -10.81 4.53
CA TYR A 327 14.87 -11.62 4.63
C TYR A 327 14.89 -12.63 5.80
N SER A 328 16.04 -13.23 6.13
CA SER A 328 16.14 -14.14 7.28
C SER A 328 15.79 -13.44 8.61
N THR A 329 16.19 -12.17 8.73
CA THR A 329 15.87 -11.32 9.87
C THR A 329 14.43 -10.83 9.81
N ALA A 330 13.90 -10.52 8.62
CA ALA A 330 12.51 -10.15 8.45
C ALA A 330 11.56 -11.26 8.91
N VAL A 331 11.80 -12.52 8.50
CA VAL A 331 11.02 -13.68 8.96
C VAL A 331 11.01 -13.77 10.49
N ARG A 332 12.18 -13.63 11.14
CA ARG A 332 12.30 -13.70 12.61
C ARG A 332 11.56 -12.56 13.33
N GLU A 333 11.63 -11.33 12.84
CA GLU A 333 10.89 -10.21 13.44
C GLU A 333 9.37 -10.38 13.24
N PHE A 334 8.92 -10.85 12.07
CA PHE A 334 7.49 -11.14 11.83
C PHE A 334 6.98 -12.36 12.62
N ASP A 335 7.80 -13.38 12.86
CA ASP A 335 7.50 -14.47 13.79
C ASP A 335 7.27 -13.91 15.22
N ALA A 336 8.11 -12.97 15.67
CA ALA A 336 7.96 -12.32 16.98
C ALA A 336 6.71 -11.42 17.08
N VAL A 337 6.27 -10.82 15.97
CA VAL A 337 4.97 -10.12 15.86
C VAL A 337 3.81 -11.11 15.99
N LEU A 338 3.82 -12.18 15.18
CA LEU A 338 2.73 -13.17 15.13
C LEU A 338 2.62 -14.01 16.41
N ALA A 339 3.70 -14.15 17.18
CA ALA A 339 3.66 -14.75 18.51
C ALA A 339 2.85 -13.93 19.53
N GLN A 340 2.75 -12.60 19.33
CA GLN A 340 2.00 -11.69 20.21
C GLN A 340 0.64 -11.29 19.63
N ALA A 341 0.56 -11.15 18.31
CA ALA A 341 -0.65 -10.82 17.56
C ALA A 341 -0.86 -11.83 16.40
N PRO A 342 -1.37 -13.06 16.69
CA PRO A 342 -1.54 -14.10 15.66
C PRO A 342 -2.46 -13.70 14.49
N SER A 343 -3.37 -12.76 14.73
CA SER A 343 -4.29 -12.20 13.74
C SER A 343 -3.70 -11.06 12.89
N HIS A 344 -2.43 -10.69 13.07
CA HIS A 344 -1.81 -9.58 12.34
C HIS A 344 -1.60 -9.94 10.85
N LEU A 345 -2.61 -9.62 10.03
CA LEU A 345 -2.69 -9.98 8.60
C LEU A 345 -1.42 -9.63 7.81
N LEU A 346 -0.98 -8.37 7.87
CA LEU A 346 0.17 -7.91 7.08
C LEU A 346 1.50 -8.54 7.52
N ALA A 347 1.72 -8.81 8.82
CA ALA A 347 2.90 -9.54 9.28
C ALA A 347 2.94 -10.97 8.73
N ASN A 348 1.79 -11.66 8.66
CA ASN A 348 1.69 -12.99 8.04
C ASN A 348 1.98 -12.95 6.52
N ILE A 349 1.56 -11.89 5.83
CA ILE A 349 1.86 -11.68 4.40
C ILE A 349 3.35 -11.40 4.20
N TYR A 350 3.92 -10.40 4.87
CA TYR A 350 5.33 -10.05 4.70
C TYR A 350 6.28 -11.14 5.20
N ARG A 351 5.91 -11.95 6.20
CA ARG A 351 6.64 -13.16 6.59
C ARG A 351 6.76 -14.17 5.46
N LYS A 352 5.66 -14.46 4.75
CA LYS A 352 5.65 -15.39 3.61
C LYS A 352 6.50 -14.83 2.48
N ASN A 353 6.26 -13.57 2.11
CA ASN A 353 7.05 -12.88 1.08
C ASN A 353 8.56 -12.88 1.42
N ALA A 354 8.93 -12.69 2.69
CA ALA A 354 10.32 -12.78 3.14
C ALA A 354 10.89 -14.19 3.01
N ALA A 355 10.14 -15.23 3.44
CA ALA A 355 10.58 -16.62 3.32
C ALA A 355 10.76 -17.05 1.85
N ASP A 356 9.81 -16.68 0.98
CA ASP A 356 9.85 -16.96 -0.45
C ASP A 356 11.03 -16.27 -1.14
N ARG A 357 11.29 -14.98 -0.81
CA ARG A 357 12.47 -14.26 -1.30
C ARG A 357 13.77 -14.82 -0.74
N TYR A 358 13.84 -15.18 0.54
CA TYR A 358 15.02 -15.82 1.12
C TYR A 358 15.39 -17.11 0.39
N ALA A 359 14.42 -17.92 -0.03
CA ALA A 359 14.64 -19.16 -0.78
C ALA A 359 15.21 -18.95 -2.20
N VAL A 360 15.02 -17.76 -2.79
CA VAL A 360 15.44 -17.44 -4.17
C VAL A 360 16.69 -16.54 -4.20
N GLU A 361 16.72 -15.52 -3.34
CA GLU A 361 17.72 -14.44 -3.32
C GLU A 361 18.77 -14.63 -2.20
N GLY A 362 18.43 -15.33 -1.11
CA GLY A 362 19.19 -15.26 0.15
C GLY A 362 19.15 -13.85 0.77
N ASP A 363 19.99 -13.57 1.77
CA ASP A 363 20.12 -12.21 2.31
C ASP A 363 21.03 -11.37 1.40
N ALA A 364 20.46 -10.32 0.79
CA ALA A 364 21.10 -9.53 -0.26
C ALA A 364 22.38 -8.82 0.22
N ILE A 365 22.45 -8.45 1.50
CA ILE A 365 23.62 -7.77 2.09
C ILE A 365 24.78 -8.76 2.32
N GLU A 366 24.50 -10.03 2.64
CA GLU A 366 25.55 -11.04 2.80
C GLU A 366 26.19 -11.40 1.45
N ASN A 367 25.36 -11.54 0.40
CA ASN A 367 25.83 -11.73 -0.98
C ASN A 367 26.73 -10.57 -1.47
N ALA A 368 26.45 -9.33 -1.03
CA ALA A 368 27.28 -8.17 -1.36
C ALA A 368 28.63 -8.16 -0.60
N ALA A 369 28.72 -8.76 0.58
CA ALA A 369 29.95 -8.81 1.38
C ALA A 369 30.97 -9.85 0.85
N ASP A 370 30.52 -10.90 0.17
CA ASP A 370 31.40 -11.91 -0.44
C ASP A 370 31.84 -11.59 -1.88
N TRP A 371 31.15 -10.68 -2.59
CA TRP A 371 31.54 -10.21 -3.92
C TRP A 371 33.02 -9.77 -4.05
N PRO A 372 33.63 -9.06 -3.07
CA PRO A 372 35.04 -8.68 -3.14
C PRO A 372 35.97 -9.90 -3.04
N ARG A 373 35.57 -10.96 -2.32
CA ARG A 373 36.34 -12.22 -2.24
C ARG A 373 36.30 -12.95 -3.58
N TYR A 374 35.15 -12.98 -4.25
CA TYR A 374 35.04 -13.54 -5.59
C TYR A 374 35.83 -12.73 -6.63
N LEU A 375 35.81 -11.39 -6.57
CA LEU A 375 36.68 -10.55 -7.40
C LEU A 375 38.16 -10.80 -7.15
N LEU A 376 38.61 -10.81 -5.89
CA LEU A 376 40.01 -11.06 -5.55
C LEU A 376 40.47 -12.45 -6.00
N SER A 377 39.58 -13.45 -5.90
CA SER A 377 39.81 -14.81 -6.43
C SER A 377 39.95 -14.82 -7.96
N ALA A 378 39.05 -14.13 -8.66
CA ALA A 378 39.09 -14.02 -10.12
C ALA A 378 40.31 -13.24 -10.62
N ALA A 379 40.67 -12.14 -9.95
CA ALA A 379 41.86 -11.35 -10.23
C ALA A 379 43.15 -12.14 -9.97
N ALA A 380 43.22 -12.90 -8.87
CA ALA A 380 44.35 -13.79 -8.56
C ALA A 380 44.48 -14.90 -9.61
N GLY A 381 43.36 -15.50 -10.05
CA GLY A 381 43.34 -16.48 -11.13
C GLY A 381 43.82 -15.92 -12.47
N ALA A 382 43.34 -14.73 -12.84
CA ALA A 382 43.78 -14.03 -14.05
C ALA A 382 45.29 -13.69 -14.00
N LEU A 383 45.79 -13.23 -12.86
CA LEU A 383 47.21 -12.95 -12.65
C LEU A 383 48.06 -14.22 -12.80
N LEU A 384 47.61 -15.35 -12.25
CA LEU A 384 48.28 -16.66 -12.38
C LEU A 384 48.37 -17.11 -13.84
N VAL A 385 47.29 -17.02 -14.61
CA VAL A 385 47.28 -17.34 -16.04
C VAL A 385 48.22 -16.43 -16.83
N LEU A 386 48.30 -15.15 -16.48
CA LEU A 386 49.16 -14.17 -17.14
C LEU A 386 50.64 -14.42 -16.83
N LEU A 387 50.98 -14.74 -15.57
CA LEU A 387 52.33 -15.13 -15.15
C LEU A 387 52.79 -16.45 -15.81
N LEU A 388 51.91 -17.45 -15.91
CA LEU A 388 52.19 -18.71 -16.61
C LEU A 388 52.45 -18.48 -18.11
N ASN A 389 51.65 -17.63 -18.77
CA ASN A 389 51.87 -17.22 -20.15
C ASN A 389 53.19 -16.46 -20.34
N LEU A 390 53.51 -15.55 -19.42
CA LEU A 390 54.75 -14.77 -19.48
C LEU A 390 55.99 -15.65 -19.27
N GLY A 391 55.93 -16.58 -18.31
CA GLY A 391 56.97 -17.60 -18.09
C GLY A 391 57.17 -18.50 -19.31
N TRP A 392 56.09 -18.98 -19.92
CA TRP A 392 56.15 -19.76 -21.16
C TRP A 392 56.75 -18.98 -22.33
N ARG A 393 56.35 -17.71 -22.50
CA ARG A 393 56.95 -16.81 -23.49
C ARG A 393 58.44 -16.60 -23.23
N LEU A 394 58.87 -16.35 -22.00
CA LEU A 394 60.28 -16.18 -21.66
C LEU A 394 61.11 -17.45 -21.92
N ILE A 395 60.57 -18.64 -21.58
CA ILE A 395 61.22 -19.94 -21.86
C ILE A 395 61.37 -20.16 -23.38
N THR A 396 60.31 -19.89 -24.16
CA THR A 396 60.34 -20.04 -25.63
C THR A 396 61.21 -18.98 -26.32
N TRP A 397 61.31 -17.76 -25.78
CA TRP A 397 62.20 -16.71 -26.29
C TRP A 397 63.67 -17.04 -26.02
N ARG A 398 64.01 -17.53 -24.82
CA ARG A 398 65.37 -18.04 -24.52
C ARG A 398 65.79 -19.20 -25.42
N ARG A 399 64.85 -20.05 -25.86
CA ARG A 399 65.10 -21.12 -26.85
C ARG A 399 65.29 -20.60 -28.28
N ARG A 400 64.66 -19.49 -28.66
CA ARG A 400 64.86 -18.85 -29.99
C ARG A 400 66.16 -18.05 -30.07
N ALA A 401 66.55 -17.40 -28.97
CA ALA A 401 67.83 -16.68 -28.88
C ALA A 401 69.08 -17.57 -29.04
N ALA A 402 68.94 -18.90 -28.86
CA ALA A 402 70.03 -19.86 -29.07
C ALA A 402 70.31 -20.22 -30.54
N HIS A 403 69.48 -19.76 -31.50
CA HIS A 403 69.60 -20.13 -32.93
C HIS A 403 69.58 -18.93 -33.90
N ALA A 404 69.75 -17.70 -33.41
CA ALA A 404 69.85 -16.51 -34.25
C ALA A 404 71.31 -16.08 -34.43
N GLY A 405 72.00 -16.63 -35.43
CA GLY A 405 73.34 -16.21 -35.83
C GLY A 405 73.47 -16.10 -37.35
N LEU A 406 73.98 -14.95 -37.82
CA LEU A 406 74.29 -14.60 -39.23
C LEU A 406 73.04 -14.40 -40.12
N ALA A 407 72.90 -13.42 -41.03
CA ALA A 407 73.58 -12.14 -41.38
C ALA A 407 72.65 -11.43 -42.43
N PRO A 408 73.07 -10.44 -43.25
CA PRO A 408 73.90 -9.23 -43.05
C PRO A 408 73.12 -7.91 -43.33
N VAL A 409 73.83 -6.76 -43.31
CA VAL A 409 73.33 -5.39 -43.56
C VAL A 409 73.36 -5.02 -45.04
N SER A 410 72.46 -4.12 -45.50
CA SER A 410 72.62 -3.36 -46.75
C SER A 410 72.17 -1.90 -46.60
N THR A 411 72.93 -0.97 -47.18
CA THR A 411 72.68 0.49 -47.26
C THR A 411 72.05 0.82 -48.64
N SER A 412 71.42 1.96 -48.95
CA SER A 412 71.84 3.37 -48.84
C SER A 412 70.66 4.31 -49.31
N PRO A 413 70.80 5.64 -49.59
CA PRO A 413 69.77 6.63 -49.20
C PRO A 413 69.10 7.42 -50.34
N TYR A 414 68.04 8.19 -50.03
CA TYR A 414 67.76 9.53 -50.64
C TYR A 414 66.70 10.35 -49.86
N ALA A 415 66.71 11.66 -50.02
CA ALA A 415 65.76 12.71 -49.54
C ALA A 415 65.81 13.88 -50.57
N PRO A 416 64.94 14.94 -50.61
CA PRO A 416 64.25 15.60 -49.46
C PRO A 416 62.89 16.34 -49.74
N THR A 417 62.42 17.13 -48.74
CA THR A 417 61.40 18.23 -48.77
C THR A 417 59.93 17.88 -49.10
N SER A 418 58.86 18.51 -48.59
CA SER A 418 58.56 19.64 -47.64
C SER A 418 57.13 19.41 -47.05
N GLY A 419 56.49 20.21 -46.16
CA GLY A 419 56.85 21.41 -45.37
C GLY A 419 55.58 22.13 -44.80
N ALA A 420 55.74 22.94 -43.74
CA ALA A 420 54.71 23.76 -43.02
C ALA A 420 53.57 22.99 -42.28
N GLY A 421 53.00 23.48 -41.16
CA GLY A 421 53.34 24.65 -40.34
C GLY A 421 52.48 24.79 -39.06
N ALA A 422 53.16 25.05 -37.93
CA ALA A 422 52.84 25.93 -36.79
C ALA A 422 51.45 25.97 -36.09
N TYR A 423 51.52 25.90 -34.74
CA TYR A 423 50.53 26.26 -33.70
C TYR A 423 50.39 27.82 -33.52
N PRO A 424 49.86 28.42 -32.42
CA PRO A 424 48.99 27.96 -31.28
C PRO A 424 47.84 28.96 -30.90
N VAL A 425 47.27 28.78 -29.68
CA VAL A 425 46.74 29.80 -28.72
C VAL A 425 45.22 29.81 -28.43
N SER A 426 44.92 30.21 -27.19
CA SER A 426 43.67 30.14 -26.42
C SER A 426 42.65 31.26 -26.65
N GLY A 427 41.39 30.99 -26.26
CA GLY A 427 40.74 31.83 -25.23
C GLY A 427 39.38 32.46 -25.57
N GLY A 428 38.36 32.10 -24.76
CA GLY A 428 37.33 33.02 -24.30
C GLY A 428 36.00 33.12 -25.05
N GLY A 429 34.90 32.82 -24.34
CA GLY A 429 33.75 33.73 -24.32
C GLY A 429 32.41 33.29 -24.95
N ALA A 430 31.37 33.33 -24.11
CA ALA A 430 30.03 33.86 -24.41
C ALA A 430 29.03 33.07 -25.29
N TYR A 431 28.04 32.49 -24.61
CA TYR A 431 26.59 32.39 -24.93
C TYR A 431 26.10 32.11 -26.37
N SER A 432 25.42 30.97 -26.53
CA SER A 432 24.18 30.91 -27.34
C SER A 432 23.18 29.91 -26.78
N THR A 433 21.91 30.32 -26.75
CA THR A 433 20.73 29.53 -26.39
C THR A 433 20.22 28.66 -27.56
N ALA A 434 19.23 27.80 -27.29
CA ALA A 434 18.59 26.83 -28.18
C ALA A 434 19.48 25.59 -28.48
N GLU A 435 18.94 24.39 -28.70
CA GLU A 435 17.57 24.05 -29.10
C GLU A 435 17.08 22.76 -28.40
N ALA A 436 15.88 22.80 -27.80
CA ALA A 436 15.28 21.61 -27.21
C ALA A 436 14.41 20.90 -28.27
N GLY A 437 14.80 19.69 -28.67
CA GLY A 437 14.04 18.87 -29.60
C GLY A 437 12.71 18.41 -28.99
N GLY A 438 11.63 19.13 -29.27
CA GLY A 438 10.29 18.79 -28.80
C GLY A 438 9.68 17.62 -29.60
N TYR A 439 9.19 16.61 -28.89
CA TYR A 439 8.24 15.64 -29.43
C TYR A 439 6.82 16.06 -29.04
N SER A 440 6.17 16.80 -29.92
CA SER A 440 4.76 17.19 -29.76
C SER A 440 3.85 16.02 -30.07
N PHE A 441 3.08 15.54 -29.08
CA PHE A 441 1.91 14.71 -29.35
C PHE A 441 0.64 15.56 -29.21
N THR A 442 0.01 15.87 -30.35
CA THR A 442 -1.20 16.68 -30.40
C THR A 442 -2.40 15.82 -29.99
N ALA A 443 -2.87 15.98 -28.74
CA ALA A 443 -4.18 15.48 -28.32
C ALA A 443 -5.20 16.62 -28.39
N THR A 444 -6.16 16.52 -29.32
CA THR A 444 -7.33 17.41 -29.35
C THR A 444 -8.23 17.18 -28.14
N PRO A 445 -8.91 18.22 -27.63
CA PRO A 445 -9.72 18.10 -26.42
C PRO A 445 -10.96 17.24 -26.66
N VAL A 446 -11.08 16.15 -25.89
CA VAL A 446 -12.36 15.48 -25.69
C VAL A 446 -13.03 16.13 -24.49
N SER A 447 -14.15 16.80 -24.74
CA SER A 447 -15.03 17.29 -23.67
C SER A 447 -15.51 16.11 -22.84
N ALA A 448 -15.10 16.05 -21.58
CA ALA A 448 -15.67 15.11 -20.62
C ALA A 448 -17.05 15.61 -20.18
N GLU A 449 -18.09 15.19 -20.91
CA GLU A 449 -19.48 15.40 -20.49
C GLU A 449 -19.77 14.62 -19.19
N SER A 450 -20.61 15.23 -18.35
CA SER A 450 -21.06 14.66 -17.08
C SER A 450 -21.86 13.37 -17.31
N SER A 451 -21.51 12.28 -16.62
CA SER A 451 -22.22 11.00 -16.68
C SER A 451 -22.64 10.48 -15.31
N TRP A 452 -23.51 11.25 -14.64
CA TRP A 452 -24.39 10.74 -13.58
C TRP A 452 -25.79 10.35 -14.09
N ASP A 453 -26.06 10.53 -15.39
CA ASP A 453 -27.36 10.22 -16.03
C ASP A 453 -27.19 9.36 -17.30
N ALA A 454 -27.38 8.04 -17.15
CA ALA A 454 -27.86 7.17 -18.23
C ALA A 454 -28.49 5.89 -17.62
N PRO A 455 -29.71 5.48 -18.03
CA PRO A 455 -30.32 4.25 -17.51
C PRO A 455 -29.64 3.00 -18.11
N ALA A 456 -29.42 1.99 -17.27
CA ALA A 456 -28.99 0.68 -17.74
C ALA A 456 -30.07 0.06 -18.65
N SER A 457 -29.68 -0.35 -19.87
CA SER A 457 -30.51 -1.19 -20.72
C SER A 457 -30.91 -2.48 -19.99
N PRO A 458 -32.15 -2.97 -20.11
CA PRO A 458 -32.52 -4.25 -19.52
C PRO A 458 -31.64 -5.37 -20.12
N PRO A 459 -31.13 -6.31 -19.31
CA PRO A 459 -30.30 -7.39 -19.81
C PRO A 459 -31.11 -8.27 -20.78
N GLY A 460 -30.49 -8.66 -21.89
CA GLY A 460 -31.06 -9.65 -22.79
C GLY A 460 -31.23 -11.01 -22.12
N PRO A 461 -32.05 -11.92 -22.68
CA PRO A 461 -32.27 -13.24 -22.09
C PRO A 461 -30.96 -14.01 -21.93
N LEU A 462 -30.70 -14.50 -20.72
CA LEU A 462 -29.54 -15.34 -20.43
C LEU A 462 -29.63 -16.66 -21.23
N PRO A 463 -28.52 -17.18 -21.79
CA PRO A 463 -28.49 -18.52 -22.33
C PRO A 463 -28.73 -19.55 -21.21
N PRO A 464 -29.42 -20.67 -21.48
CA PRO A 464 -29.71 -21.67 -20.45
C PRO A 464 -28.41 -22.30 -19.93
N MET A 465 -28.25 -22.30 -18.59
CA MET A 465 -27.13 -23.01 -17.96
C MET A 465 -27.27 -24.53 -18.13
N PRO A 466 -26.15 -25.27 -18.30
CA PRO A 466 -26.17 -26.72 -18.27
C PRO A 466 -26.58 -27.23 -16.88
N ALA A 467 -27.38 -28.29 -16.86
CA ALA A 467 -27.89 -28.89 -15.62
C ALA A 467 -26.75 -29.44 -14.75
N ALA A 468 -26.79 -29.16 -13.45
CA ALA A 468 -25.90 -29.77 -12.47
C ALA A 468 -26.24 -31.27 -12.26
N PRO A 469 -25.27 -32.13 -11.93
CA PRO A 469 -25.54 -33.52 -11.60
C PRO A 469 -26.44 -33.64 -10.37
N SER A 470 -27.42 -34.54 -10.43
CA SER A 470 -28.31 -34.87 -9.31
C SER A 470 -27.69 -35.96 -8.44
N ASP A 471 -27.26 -35.60 -7.22
CA ASP A 471 -26.89 -36.58 -6.19
C ASP A 471 -28.13 -37.15 -5.47
N PRO A 472 -28.08 -38.41 -4.99
CA PRO A 472 -29.26 -39.14 -4.52
C PRO A 472 -29.76 -38.71 -3.14
N ALA A 473 -31.06 -38.95 -2.90
CA ALA A 473 -31.80 -38.47 -1.74
C ALA A 473 -31.21 -38.88 -0.38
N GLY A 474 -30.86 -37.88 0.44
CA GLY A 474 -30.58 -38.01 1.86
C GLY A 474 -31.86 -37.93 2.72
N THR A 475 -31.95 -38.78 3.73
CA THR A 475 -33.07 -38.93 4.67
C THR A 475 -33.40 -37.63 5.43
N PRO A 476 -34.68 -37.29 5.67
CA PRO A 476 -35.03 -36.09 6.45
C PRO A 476 -34.60 -36.21 7.93
N PRO A 477 -34.15 -35.11 8.56
CA PRO A 477 -33.76 -35.11 9.98
C PRO A 477 -34.98 -35.21 10.91
N SER A 478 -34.85 -35.99 11.97
CA SER A 478 -35.85 -36.15 13.03
C SER A 478 -36.00 -34.90 13.89
N THR A 479 -37.25 -34.49 14.14
CA THR A 479 -37.61 -33.34 14.99
C THR A 479 -37.14 -33.50 16.44
N PRO A 480 -36.55 -32.48 17.08
CA PRO A 480 -36.31 -32.49 18.52
C PRO A 480 -37.62 -32.44 19.33
N PRO A 481 -37.69 -33.08 20.52
CA PRO A 481 -38.83 -32.93 21.42
C PRO A 481 -38.88 -31.51 22.04
N ALA A 482 -40.09 -31.06 22.37
CA ALA A 482 -40.32 -29.73 22.94
C ALA A 482 -39.75 -29.58 24.36
N PRO A 483 -39.40 -28.35 24.80
CA PRO A 483 -38.95 -28.11 26.18
C PRO A 483 -40.11 -28.29 27.16
N THR A 484 -39.86 -29.02 28.25
CA THR A 484 -40.77 -29.08 29.41
C THR A 484 -40.58 -27.86 30.30
N ASP A 485 -41.68 -27.22 30.70
CA ASP A 485 -41.67 -26.09 31.64
C ASP A 485 -41.00 -26.43 32.98
N PRO A 486 -40.17 -25.53 33.55
CA PRO A 486 -39.69 -25.68 34.92
C PRO A 486 -40.81 -25.35 35.92
N ALA A 487 -41.00 -26.25 36.90
CA ALA A 487 -42.01 -26.09 37.93
C ALA A 487 -41.76 -24.85 38.81
N SER A 488 -42.83 -24.14 39.17
CA SER A 488 -42.79 -23.02 40.10
C SER A 488 -42.42 -23.48 41.51
N SER A 489 -41.30 -22.99 42.03
CA SER A 489 -40.93 -23.10 43.45
C SER A 489 -41.30 -21.81 44.18
N THR A 490 -42.26 -21.89 45.10
CA THR A 490 -42.70 -20.77 45.94
C THR A 490 -42.02 -20.81 47.31
N ASP A 491 -40.89 -20.12 47.46
CA ASP A 491 -40.30 -19.83 48.77
C ASP A 491 -40.89 -18.53 49.35
N PRO A 492 -41.31 -18.51 50.63
CA PRO A 492 -41.81 -17.30 51.29
C PRO A 492 -40.66 -16.37 51.74
N PRO A 493 -40.87 -15.04 51.81
CA PRO A 493 -39.81 -14.08 52.13
C PRO A 493 -39.42 -14.09 53.62
N PRO A 494 -38.15 -13.76 53.96
CA PRO A 494 -37.68 -13.69 55.33
C PRO A 494 -38.25 -12.49 56.09
N SER A 495 -38.44 -12.65 57.41
CA SER A 495 -38.93 -11.61 58.32
C SER A 495 -37.85 -10.56 58.65
N PRO A 496 -38.23 -9.30 58.94
CA PRO A 496 -37.26 -8.24 59.26
C PRO A 496 -36.66 -8.39 60.68
N PRO A 497 -35.43 -7.89 60.91
CA PRO A 497 -34.78 -7.95 62.21
C PRO A 497 -35.37 -6.93 63.21
N ARG A 498 -35.17 -7.21 64.51
CA ARG A 498 -35.40 -6.28 65.62
C ARG A 498 -34.13 -5.49 65.96
#